data_AF-A0A179G9P9-F1
#
_entry.id   AF-A0A179G9P9-F1
#
_cell.length_a   1.000
_cell.length_b   1.000
_cell.length_c   1.000
_cell.angle_alpha   90.00
_cell.angle_beta   90.00
_cell.angle_gamma   90.00
#
_symmetry.space_group_name_H-M   'P 1'
#
loop_
_entity.id
_entity.type
_entity.pdbx_description
1 polymer ?
#
loop_
_entity_poly.entity_id
_entity_poly.type
_entity_poly.pdbx_seq_one_letter_code
_entity_poly.pdbx_strand_id
1 'polypeptide(L)'
;MPPTPGLVDAVNTISAFLAHQQIRTVDDLTALLTAPLPPHDGSTTGNDAALPVHVIVLCASSVIATAEYALRIISEYEEKAATATTLRGSPARLVLVLCGGIGHSTTLMHDALARHSRYSSLAGEGELRGQPEARMLDAVRQQVLGHGPHGQQRRATSQSPRFEVLLEDKSTNCGSNAIETKKLLDTHGITAPRTLVVAQDPTMCRRTVASFAKVYEDDAATPAPEIVGWPAFVPRVRAATTTATHAQLPSQSPQSARQDDGNAVAGLVYEEPEELGPDAQLWPMGRFLGLVAGEVPRLRDDGGGYGPKGRGFIASVDVPAEVERSWEVLRSCIDGADGLR
;
A
#
# COMPACT_ATOMS: atom_id res chain seq x y z
N MET A 1 -5.05 0.69 31.14
CA MET A 1 -4.01 1.59 31.70
C MET A 1 -3.81 2.73 30.71
N PRO A 2 -3.39 3.94 31.15
CA PRO A 2 -2.89 4.95 30.21
C PRO A 2 -1.66 4.39 29.46
N PRO A 3 -1.42 4.80 28.20
CA PRO A 3 -0.24 4.39 27.46
C PRO A 3 1.04 4.83 28.18
N THR A 4 2.12 4.04 28.02
CA THR A 4 3.46 4.41 28.48
C THR A 4 3.82 5.81 27.97
N PRO A 5 4.41 6.70 28.80
CA PRO A 5 4.81 8.03 28.36
C PRO A 5 5.63 8.00 27.07
N GLY A 6 5.25 8.81 26.09
CA GLY A 6 5.93 8.88 24.79
C GLY A 6 5.59 7.77 23.79
N LEU A 7 4.79 6.75 24.15
CA LEU A 7 4.43 5.67 23.22
C LEU A 7 3.57 6.15 22.04
N VAL A 8 2.62 7.05 22.29
CA VAL A 8 1.78 7.66 21.24
C VAL A 8 2.66 8.37 20.21
N ASP A 9 3.54 9.26 20.67
CA ASP A 9 4.45 10.01 19.82
C ASP A 9 5.39 9.08 19.07
N ALA A 10 5.94 8.07 19.75
CA ALA A 10 6.81 7.08 19.13
C ALA A 10 6.14 6.33 17.98
N VAL A 11 4.93 5.81 18.19
CA VAL A 11 4.17 5.09 17.15
C VAL A 11 3.83 6.03 15.99
N ASN A 12 3.40 7.25 16.27
CA ASN A 12 3.05 8.24 15.25
C ASN A 12 4.27 8.69 14.43
N THR A 13 5.43 8.89 15.06
CA THR A 13 6.69 9.23 14.37
C THR A 13 7.12 8.11 13.43
N ILE A 14 7.11 6.85 13.89
CA ILE A 14 7.49 5.72 13.02
C ILE A 14 6.47 5.54 11.90
N SER A 15 5.17 5.67 12.21
CA SER A 15 4.11 5.54 11.20
C SER A 15 4.23 6.60 10.11
N ALA A 16 4.50 7.85 10.48
CA ALA A 16 4.75 8.94 9.53
C ALA A 16 6.01 8.70 8.68
N PHE A 17 7.05 8.11 9.26
CA PHE A 17 8.23 7.69 8.52
C PHE A 17 7.88 6.59 7.50
N LEU A 18 7.24 5.49 7.91
CA LEU A 18 6.92 4.35 7.03
C LEU A 18 5.92 4.74 5.92
N ALA A 19 4.93 5.54 6.26
CA ALA A 19 3.81 5.93 5.42
C ALA A 19 3.98 7.34 4.84
N HIS A 20 5.15 7.70 4.33
CA HIS A 20 5.33 9.03 3.75
C HIS A 20 4.42 9.23 2.54
N GLN A 21 3.35 9.99 2.74
CA GLN A 21 2.26 10.13 1.79
C GLN A 21 2.50 11.29 0.83
N GLN A 22 2.66 10.95 -0.45
CA GLN A 22 2.88 11.93 -1.53
C GLN A 22 1.61 12.18 -2.36
N ILE A 23 0.66 11.24 -2.37
CA ILE A 23 -0.59 11.31 -3.14
C ILE A 23 -1.78 11.26 -2.18
N ARG A 24 -2.61 12.31 -2.21
CA ARG A 24 -3.83 12.46 -1.39
C ARG A 24 -5.07 12.76 -2.23
N THR A 25 -4.88 13.21 -3.46
CA THR A 25 -5.96 13.59 -4.36
C THR A 25 -5.63 13.17 -5.78
N VAL A 26 -6.64 13.19 -6.65
CA VAL A 26 -6.44 13.05 -8.08
C VAL A 26 -5.57 14.16 -8.68
N ASP A 27 -5.57 15.35 -8.08
CA ASP A 27 -4.77 16.46 -8.56
C ASP A 27 -3.29 16.25 -8.23
N ASP A 28 -2.96 15.64 -7.08
CA ASP A 28 -1.60 15.20 -6.76
C ASP A 28 -1.11 14.15 -7.75
N LEU A 29 -1.94 13.13 -8.04
CA LEU A 29 -1.63 12.11 -9.03
C LEU A 29 -1.45 12.74 -10.43
N THR A 30 -2.33 13.67 -10.81
CA THR A 30 -2.24 14.38 -12.09
C THR A 30 -0.96 15.20 -12.18
N ALA A 31 -0.62 15.95 -11.14
CA ALA A 31 0.59 16.74 -11.07
C ALA A 31 1.84 15.86 -11.18
N LEU A 32 1.90 14.74 -10.48
CA LEU A 32 3.01 13.77 -10.56
C LEU A 32 3.17 13.22 -11.99
N LEU A 33 2.09 12.71 -12.58
CA LEU A 33 2.15 12.08 -13.90
C LEU A 33 2.40 13.08 -15.05
N THR A 34 2.16 14.36 -14.83
CA THR A 34 2.38 15.43 -15.82
C THR A 34 3.64 16.27 -15.58
N ALA A 35 4.31 16.08 -14.44
CA ALA A 35 5.50 16.84 -14.06
C ALA A 35 6.62 16.71 -15.11
N PRO A 36 7.25 17.81 -15.55
CA PRO A 36 8.45 17.76 -16.38
C PRO A 36 9.58 17.06 -15.61
N LEU A 37 10.21 16.04 -16.20
CA LEU A 37 11.42 15.46 -15.62
C LEU A 37 12.66 16.28 -16.04
N PRO A 38 13.72 16.30 -15.21
CA PRO A 38 14.99 16.88 -15.62
C PRO A 38 15.46 16.22 -16.93
N PRO A 39 16.10 16.98 -17.84
CA PRO A 39 16.56 16.44 -19.11
C PRO A 39 17.54 15.29 -18.85
N HIS A 40 17.23 14.11 -19.38
CA HIS A 40 18.21 13.03 -19.44
C HIS A 40 19.36 13.44 -20.35
N ASP A 41 20.57 13.26 -19.84
CA ASP A 41 21.84 13.53 -20.51
C ASP A 41 21.89 12.80 -21.87
N GLY A 42 21.64 13.54 -22.95
CA GLY A 42 22.15 13.28 -24.30
C GLY A 42 21.83 11.92 -24.95
N SER A 43 20.60 11.74 -25.46
CA SER A 43 20.24 11.11 -26.75
C SER A 43 18.77 10.68 -26.63
N THR A 44 17.86 10.98 -27.54
CA THR A 44 17.90 10.71 -28.97
C THR A 44 17.10 11.76 -29.75
N THR A 45 17.73 12.36 -30.75
CA THR A 45 17.04 12.94 -31.91
C THR A 45 16.46 11.78 -32.73
N GLY A 46 15.19 11.47 -32.55
CA GLY A 46 14.48 10.43 -33.30
C GLY A 46 12.99 10.69 -33.28
N ASN A 47 12.40 10.85 -34.47
CA ASN A 47 11.05 11.33 -34.71
C ASN A 47 9.94 10.27 -34.46
N ASP A 48 10.13 9.40 -33.45
CA ASP A 48 9.21 8.30 -33.11
C ASP A 48 9.29 7.96 -31.60
N ALA A 49 9.26 9.00 -30.75
CA ALA A 49 9.33 8.83 -29.30
C ALA A 49 8.06 8.10 -28.81
N ALA A 50 8.21 6.84 -28.39
CA ALA A 50 7.15 6.08 -27.75
C ALA A 50 6.53 6.89 -26.58
N LEU A 51 5.22 6.78 -26.41
CA LEU A 51 4.52 7.51 -25.36
C LEU A 51 5.11 7.17 -23.99
N PRO A 52 5.30 8.17 -23.10
CA PRO A 52 5.73 7.87 -21.74
C PRO A 52 4.73 6.91 -21.09
N VAL A 53 5.27 5.88 -20.43
CA VAL A 53 4.47 4.92 -19.67
C VAL A 53 4.62 5.22 -18.20
N HIS A 54 3.50 5.40 -17.50
CA HIS A 54 3.45 5.48 -16.05
C HIS A 54 2.87 4.19 -15.50
N VAL A 55 3.46 3.69 -14.42
CA VAL A 55 3.01 2.47 -13.76
C VAL A 55 2.52 2.82 -12.36
N ILE A 56 1.35 2.30 -12.00
CA ILE A 56 0.89 2.26 -10.61
C ILE A 56 0.87 0.79 -10.20
N VAL A 57 1.67 0.43 -9.22
CA VAL A 57 1.66 -0.89 -8.59
C VAL A 57 0.79 -0.82 -7.35
N LEU A 58 -0.42 -1.36 -7.43
CA LEU A 58 -1.32 -1.52 -6.30
C LEU A 58 -1.04 -2.87 -5.63
N CYS A 59 -0.27 -2.82 -4.55
CA CYS A 59 0.06 -3.98 -3.74
C CYS A 59 -1.12 -4.36 -2.84
N ALA A 60 -1.30 -5.66 -2.67
CA ALA A 60 -2.36 -6.17 -1.81
C ALA A 60 -2.14 -5.86 -0.34
N SER A 61 -3.25 -5.56 0.33
CA SER A 61 -3.31 -5.27 1.76
C SER A 61 -4.57 -5.89 2.35
N SER A 62 -4.50 -6.31 3.61
CA SER A 62 -5.68 -6.72 4.38
C SER A 62 -6.54 -5.53 4.80
N VAL A 63 -6.05 -4.29 4.67
CA VAL A 63 -6.84 -3.06 4.87
C VAL A 63 -7.44 -2.67 3.52
N ILE A 64 -8.57 -3.28 3.18
CA ILE A 64 -9.19 -3.19 1.85
C ILE A 64 -9.49 -1.75 1.43
N ALA A 65 -9.82 -0.88 2.40
CA ALA A 65 -10.08 0.54 2.16
C ALA A 65 -8.91 1.28 1.51
N THR A 66 -7.65 0.85 1.73
CA THR A 66 -6.48 1.44 1.05
C THR A 66 -6.53 1.20 -0.46
N ALA A 67 -6.93 0.01 -0.90
CA ALA A 67 -7.07 -0.33 -2.30
C ALA A 67 -8.24 0.44 -2.93
N GLU A 68 -9.38 0.51 -2.25
CA GLU A 68 -10.53 1.29 -2.73
C GLU A 68 -10.22 2.75 -2.94
N TYR A 69 -9.55 3.36 -1.96
CA TYR A 69 -9.16 4.76 -2.01
C TYR A 69 -8.27 5.04 -3.21
N ALA A 70 -7.24 4.20 -3.43
CA ALA A 70 -6.38 4.31 -4.59
C ALA A 70 -7.16 4.12 -5.91
N LEU A 71 -8.01 3.11 -5.99
CA LEU A 71 -8.84 2.81 -7.17
C LEU A 71 -9.82 3.94 -7.50
N ARG A 72 -10.40 4.61 -6.49
CA ARG A 72 -11.26 5.79 -6.68
C ARG A 72 -10.48 6.94 -7.32
N ILE A 73 -9.28 7.24 -6.80
CA ILE A 73 -8.43 8.31 -7.35
C ILE A 73 -7.96 7.98 -8.77
N ILE A 74 -7.60 6.71 -9.03
CA ILE A 74 -7.23 6.25 -10.38
C ILE A 74 -8.41 6.38 -11.35
N SER A 75 -9.62 5.97 -10.95
CA SER A 75 -10.82 6.13 -11.77
C SER A 75 -11.13 7.61 -12.08
N GLU A 76 -10.99 8.49 -11.08
CA GLU A 76 -11.20 9.92 -11.27
C GLU A 76 -10.14 10.51 -12.22
N TYR A 77 -8.89 10.06 -12.11
CA TYR A 77 -7.83 10.43 -13.05
C TYR A 77 -8.17 10.01 -14.48
N GLU A 78 -8.59 8.77 -14.69
CA GLU A 78 -8.98 8.26 -16.02
C GLU A 78 -10.11 9.10 -16.65
N GLU A 79 -11.13 9.47 -15.86
CA GLU A 79 -12.24 10.32 -16.31
C GLU A 79 -11.78 11.72 -16.71
N LYS A 80 -10.95 12.35 -15.87
CA LYS A 80 -10.34 13.66 -16.18
C LYS A 80 -9.44 13.59 -17.42
N ALA A 81 -8.63 12.53 -17.56
CA ALA A 81 -7.75 12.34 -18.70
C ALA A 81 -8.52 12.09 -20.01
N ALA A 82 -9.61 11.32 -19.96
CA ALA A 82 -10.47 11.07 -21.12
C ALA A 82 -11.13 12.34 -21.63
N THR A 83 -11.62 13.20 -20.74
CA THR A 83 -12.23 14.49 -21.10
C THR A 83 -11.21 15.51 -21.62
N ALA A 84 -10.00 15.54 -21.03
CA ALA A 84 -8.91 16.42 -21.46
C ALA A 84 -8.35 16.06 -22.85
N THR A 85 -8.30 14.77 -23.20
CA THR A 85 -7.70 14.34 -24.47
C THR A 85 -8.53 14.72 -25.71
N THR A 86 -9.77 15.15 -25.53
CA THR A 86 -10.56 15.73 -26.63
C THR A 86 -9.95 17.03 -27.19
N LEU A 87 -8.90 17.59 -26.55
CA LEU A 87 -8.37 18.93 -26.87
C LEU A 87 -6.86 19.06 -27.12
N ARG A 88 -5.99 18.05 -26.94
CA ARG A 88 -4.54 18.15 -27.27
C ARG A 88 -3.84 16.77 -27.30
N GLY A 89 -2.80 16.68 -28.13
CA GLY A 89 -1.64 15.76 -28.17
C GLY A 89 -1.67 14.41 -27.44
N SER A 90 -1.09 13.39 -28.08
CA SER A 90 -1.08 11.99 -27.61
C SER A 90 -0.69 11.85 -26.13
N PRO A 91 -1.59 11.38 -25.24
CA PRO A 91 -1.35 11.32 -23.81
C PRO A 91 -0.56 10.07 -23.42
N ALA A 92 0.10 10.15 -22.28
CA ALA A 92 0.84 9.05 -21.68
C ALA A 92 -0.03 7.79 -21.51
N ARG A 93 0.62 6.62 -21.54
CA ARG A 93 -0.02 5.34 -21.20
C ARG A 93 0.10 5.11 -19.70
N LEU A 94 -1.00 4.79 -19.03
CA LEU A 94 -1.05 4.39 -17.63
C LEU A 94 -1.24 2.87 -17.54
N VAL A 95 -0.43 2.22 -16.72
CA VAL A 95 -0.52 0.78 -16.46
C VAL A 95 -0.74 0.57 -14.97
N LEU A 96 -1.85 -0.06 -14.62
CA LEU A 96 -2.16 -0.48 -13.26
C LEU A 96 -1.75 -1.94 -13.08
N VAL A 97 -0.75 -2.20 -12.25
CA VAL A 97 -0.38 -3.55 -11.83
C VAL A 97 -1.06 -3.85 -10.50
N LEU A 98 -1.93 -4.86 -10.48
CA LEU A 98 -2.46 -5.44 -9.25
C LEU A 98 -1.48 -6.49 -8.76
N CYS A 99 -0.82 -6.22 -7.63
CA CYS A 99 0.36 -6.96 -7.20
C CYS A 99 0.13 -7.74 -5.90
N GLY A 100 0.37 -9.05 -5.97
CA GLY A 100 0.42 -9.95 -4.83
C GLY A 100 0.15 -11.40 -5.25
N GLY A 101 1.11 -12.29 -4.99
CA GLY A 101 0.91 -13.73 -5.14
C GLY A 101 0.33 -14.38 -3.89
N ILE A 102 0.98 -15.43 -3.39
CA ILE A 102 0.60 -16.14 -2.17
C ILE A 102 1.75 -16.02 -1.16
N GLY A 103 1.48 -15.39 -0.03
CA GLY A 103 2.46 -15.09 1.01
C GLY A 103 1.85 -14.98 2.41
N HIS A 104 2.60 -14.37 3.33
CA HIS A 104 2.22 -14.27 4.75
C HIS A 104 0.93 -13.47 4.99
N SER A 105 0.53 -12.60 4.05
CA SER A 105 -0.64 -11.72 4.19
C SER A 105 -1.89 -12.28 3.53
N THR A 106 -1.80 -13.38 2.78
CA THR A 106 -2.87 -13.86 1.90
C THR A 106 -4.11 -14.29 2.68
N THR A 107 -3.93 -15.05 3.77
CA THR A 107 -5.03 -15.44 4.66
C THR A 107 -5.69 -14.23 5.29
N LEU A 108 -4.93 -13.19 5.62
CA LEU A 108 -5.47 -12.00 6.26
C LEU A 108 -6.30 -11.16 5.29
N MET A 109 -5.90 -11.11 4.02
CA MET A 109 -6.71 -10.49 2.98
C MET A 109 -8.01 -11.27 2.75
N HIS A 110 -7.96 -12.60 2.71
CA HIS A 110 -9.16 -13.44 2.68
C HIS A 110 -10.09 -13.16 3.86
N ASP A 111 -9.56 -13.15 5.08
CA ASP A 111 -10.34 -12.90 6.30
C ASP A 111 -10.89 -11.47 6.36
N ALA A 112 -10.18 -10.50 5.79
CA ALA A 112 -10.66 -9.13 5.65
C ALA A 112 -11.85 -9.07 4.68
N LEU A 113 -11.73 -9.66 3.49
CA LEU A 113 -12.83 -9.71 2.52
C LEU A 113 -14.07 -10.43 3.07
N ALA A 114 -13.87 -11.57 3.75
CA ALA A 114 -14.97 -12.35 4.33
C ALA A 114 -15.77 -11.59 5.38
N ARG A 115 -15.11 -10.71 6.15
CA ARG A 115 -15.76 -9.85 7.16
C ARG A 115 -16.27 -8.53 6.59
N HIS A 116 -15.91 -8.19 5.36
CA HIS A 116 -16.24 -6.91 4.77
C HIS A 116 -17.71 -6.83 4.36
N SER A 117 -18.43 -5.81 4.82
CA SER A 117 -19.86 -5.62 4.53
C SER A 117 -20.17 -5.62 3.02
N ARG A 118 -19.31 -4.97 2.23
CA ARG A 118 -19.43 -4.93 0.76
C ARG A 118 -18.85 -6.13 0.00
N TYR A 119 -17.82 -6.80 0.51
CA TYR A 119 -17.05 -7.80 -0.27
C TYR A 119 -17.17 -9.22 0.26
N SER A 120 -17.92 -9.44 1.33
CA SER A 120 -18.16 -10.77 1.91
C SER A 120 -18.71 -11.77 0.89
N SER A 121 -19.48 -11.31 -0.11
CA SER A 121 -19.93 -12.15 -1.22
C SER A 121 -18.77 -12.70 -2.06
N LEU A 122 -17.70 -11.90 -2.28
CA LEU A 122 -16.51 -12.31 -3.02
C LEU A 122 -15.77 -13.45 -2.29
N ALA A 123 -15.83 -13.50 -0.96
CA ALA A 123 -15.19 -14.56 -0.17
C ALA A 123 -15.99 -15.88 -0.15
N GLY A 124 -17.31 -15.81 -0.35
CA GLY A 124 -18.20 -16.97 -0.35
C GLY A 124 -18.29 -17.71 -1.68
N GLU A 125 -18.04 -17.00 -2.79
CA GLU A 125 -17.90 -17.60 -4.11
C GLU A 125 -16.59 -18.40 -4.15
N GLY A 126 -16.67 -19.73 -4.30
CA GLY A 126 -15.52 -20.64 -4.23
C GLY A 126 -14.37 -20.37 -5.22
N GLU A 127 -14.50 -19.35 -6.06
CA GLU A 127 -13.52 -18.91 -7.04
C GLU A 127 -12.32 -18.19 -6.43
N LEU A 128 -12.51 -17.39 -5.35
CA LEU A 128 -11.39 -16.65 -4.75
C LEU A 128 -10.60 -17.47 -3.72
N ARG A 129 -11.16 -18.53 -3.15
CA ARG A 129 -10.48 -19.28 -2.08
C ARG A 129 -9.14 -19.85 -2.56
N GLY A 130 -8.06 -19.47 -1.88
CA GLY A 130 -6.71 -19.93 -2.21
C GLY A 130 -6.11 -19.29 -3.47
N GLN A 131 -6.79 -18.29 -4.03
CA GLN A 131 -6.22 -17.49 -5.12
C GLN A 131 -5.14 -16.55 -4.61
N PRO A 132 -4.23 -16.12 -5.50
CA PRO A 132 -3.33 -15.01 -5.26
C PRO A 132 -4.04 -13.71 -4.85
N GLU A 133 -3.35 -12.90 -4.05
CA GLU A 133 -3.83 -11.60 -3.59
C GLU A 133 -4.19 -10.64 -4.74
N ALA A 134 -3.48 -10.69 -5.86
CA ALA A 134 -3.78 -9.91 -7.07
C ALA A 134 -5.16 -10.23 -7.67
N ARG A 135 -5.63 -11.49 -7.56
CA ARG A 135 -6.97 -11.89 -8.02
C ARG A 135 -8.05 -11.34 -7.10
N MET A 136 -7.78 -11.31 -5.79
CA MET A 136 -8.66 -10.69 -4.81
C MET A 136 -8.75 -9.17 -5.03
N LEU A 137 -7.62 -8.51 -5.27
CA LEU A 137 -7.58 -7.09 -5.64
C LEU A 137 -8.37 -6.81 -6.92
N ASP A 138 -8.27 -7.69 -7.92
CA ASP A 138 -9.01 -7.52 -9.17
C ASP A 138 -10.52 -7.64 -8.96
N ALA A 139 -10.97 -8.57 -8.11
CA ALA A 139 -12.37 -8.68 -7.74
C ALA A 139 -12.88 -7.43 -7.01
N VAL A 140 -12.10 -6.90 -6.05
CA VAL A 140 -12.41 -5.62 -5.38
C VAL A 140 -12.49 -4.49 -6.40
N ARG A 141 -11.52 -4.39 -7.31
CA ARG A 141 -11.49 -3.39 -8.39
C ARG A 141 -12.74 -3.46 -9.26
N GLN A 142 -13.12 -4.65 -9.71
CA GLN A 142 -14.31 -4.82 -10.54
C GLN A 142 -15.58 -4.35 -9.82
N GLN A 143 -15.68 -4.57 -8.51
CA GLN A 143 -16.83 -4.12 -7.73
C GLN A 143 -16.82 -2.60 -7.46
N VAL A 144 -15.66 -2.01 -7.19
CA VAL A 144 -15.47 -0.55 -7.01
C VAL A 144 -15.77 0.20 -8.31
N LEU A 145 -15.32 -0.31 -9.45
CA LEU A 145 -15.44 0.35 -10.76
C LEU A 145 -16.72 -0.05 -11.54
N GLY A 146 -17.40 -1.11 -11.12
CA GLY A 146 -18.55 -1.68 -11.84
C GLY A 146 -19.84 -0.87 -11.73
N HIS A 147 -19.94 0.06 -10.78
CA HIS A 147 -21.14 0.86 -10.54
C HIS A 147 -20.87 2.33 -10.86
N GLY A 148 -21.47 2.85 -11.93
CA GLY A 148 -21.47 4.28 -12.21
C GLY A 148 -22.43 5.06 -11.31
N PRO A 149 -22.38 6.41 -11.33
CA PRO A 149 -23.43 7.21 -10.73
C PRO A 149 -24.80 6.77 -11.29
N HIS A 150 -25.79 6.60 -10.40
CA HIS A 150 -27.16 6.13 -10.71
C HIS A 150 -27.32 4.66 -11.10
N GLY A 151 -26.39 3.77 -10.71
CA GLY A 151 -26.58 2.32 -10.86
C GLY A 151 -26.47 1.81 -12.30
N GLN A 152 -25.95 2.63 -13.22
CA GLN A 152 -25.57 2.16 -14.55
C GLN A 152 -24.30 1.30 -14.42
N GLN A 153 -24.37 0.09 -14.97
CA GLN A 153 -23.23 -0.79 -15.09
C GLN A 153 -22.18 -0.10 -15.97
N ARG A 154 -21.08 0.36 -15.37
CA ARG A 154 -19.95 0.81 -16.17
C ARG A 154 -19.35 -0.43 -16.79
N ARG A 155 -19.16 -0.43 -18.12
CA ARG A 155 -18.16 -1.33 -18.71
C ARG A 155 -16.87 -1.00 -17.96
N ALA A 156 -16.36 -1.96 -17.19
CA ALA A 156 -15.12 -1.82 -16.46
C ALA A 156 -14.13 -1.10 -17.38
N THR A 157 -13.53 0.00 -16.92
CA THR A 157 -12.62 0.88 -17.70
C THR A 157 -11.34 0.16 -18.14
N SER A 158 -11.35 -1.17 -18.18
CA SER A 158 -10.19 -2.01 -17.94
C SER A 158 -9.21 -2.10 -19.10
N GLN A 159 -9.58 -1.64 -20.31
CA GLN A 159 -8.72 -1.72 -21.48
C GLN A 159 -9.06 -0.58 -22.46
N SER A 160 -8.40 0.55 -22.26
CA SER A 160 -8.20 1.50 -23.36
C SER A 160 -6.76 1.38 -23.83
N PRO A 161 -6.40 1.84 -25.04
CA PRO A 161 -5.01 1.91 -25.47
C PRO A 161 -4.08 2.71 -24.52
N ARG A 162 -4.67 3.44 -23.56
CA ARG A 162 -3.99 4.32 -22.61
C ARG A 162 -4.12 3.87 -21.16
N PHE A 163 -4.94 2.86 -20.87
CA PHE A 163 -5.08 2.30 -19.54
C PHE A 163 -5.16 0.78 -19.63
N GLU A 164 -4.15 0.14 -19.08
CA GLU A 164 -3.98 -1.30 -19.06
C GLU A 164 -3.92 -1.79 -17.62
N VAL A 165 -4.60 -2.90 -17.34
CA VAL A 165 -4.53 -3.57 -16.03
C VAL A 165 -3.79 -4.88 -16.20
N LEU A 166 -2.71 -5.04 -15.43
CA LEU A 166 -1.90 -6.26 -15.37
C LEU A 166 -2.02 -6.89 -13.98
N LEU A 167 -1.92 -8.21 -13.90
CA LEU A 167 -1.96 -8.95 -12.64
C LEU A 167 -0.59 -9.60 -12.40
N GLU A 168 0.07 -9.22 -11.30
CA GLU A 168 1.26 -9.87 -10.79
C GLU A 168 0.85 -10.83 -9.67
N ASP A 169 0.74 -12.12 -9.99
CA ASP A 169 0.19 -13.15 -9.12
C ASP A 169 1.20 -14.23 -8.68
N LYS A 170 2.51 -13.90 -8.73
CA LYS A 170 3.64 -14.82 -8.49
C LYS A 170 4.45 -14.50 -7.23
N SER A 171 4.42 -13.27 -6.75
CA SER A 171 5.16 -12.84 -5.56
C SER A 171 4.75 -13.58 -4.28
N THR A 172 5.68 -13.74 -3.33
CA THR A 172 5.43 -14.43 -2.05
C THR A 172 5.68 -13.56 -0.82
N ASN A 173 6.25 -12.37 -1.03
CA ASN A 173 6.59 -11.38 -0.02
C ASN A 173 6.89 -10.01 -0.69
N CYS A 174 6.93 -8.93 0.10
CA CYS A 174 7.09 -7.58 -0.47
C CYS A 174 8.39 -7.35 -1.27
N GLY A 175 9.46 -8.12 -1.01
CA GLY A 175 10.68 -8.05 -1.82
C GLY A 175 10.45 -8.64 -3.21
N SER A 176 9.82 -9.82 -3.26
CA SER A 176 9.45 -10.45 -4.53
C SER A 176 8.36 -9.70 -5.32
N ASN A 177 7.52 -8.88 -4.66
CA ASN A 177 6.57 -8.00 -5.36
C ASN A 177 7.29 -7.13 -6.39
N ALA A 178 8.42 -6.53 -6.02
CA ALA A 178 9.20 -5.67 -6.92
C ALA A 178 9.81 -6.46 -8.09
N ILE A 179 10.42 -7.61 -7.79
CA ILE A 179 11.09 -8.48 -8.78
C ILE A 179 10.08 -9.02 -9.80
N GLU A 180 8.99 -9.63 -9.32
CA GLU A 180 7.99 -10.24 -10.20
C GLU A 180 7.20 -9.16 -10.98
N THR A 181 6.97 -7.98 -10.38
CA THR A 181 6.37 -6.85 -11.11
C THR A 181 7.27 -6.38 -12.24
N LYS A 182 8.59 -6.22 -12.03
CA LYS A 182 9.50 -5.84 -13.12
C LYS A 182 9.50 -6.88 -14.24
N LYS A 183 9.59 -8.18 -13.91
CA LYS A 183 9.49 -9.26 -14.91
C LYS A 183 8.18 -9.19 -15.70
N LEU A 184 7.05 -8.96 -15.01
CA LEU A 184 5.75 -8.80 -15.65
C LEU A 184 5.77 -7.62 -16.62
N LEU A 185 6.26 -6.45 -16.19
CA LEU A 185 6.38 -5.27 -17.04
C LEU A 185 7.28 -5.51 -18.26
N ASP A 186 8.45 -6.14 -18.07
CA ASP A 186 9.40 -6.47 -19.15
C ASP A 186 8.75 -7.39 -20.19
N THR A 187 7.99 -8.42 -19.76
CA THR A 187 7.27 -9.33 -20.67
C THR A 187 6.14 -8.63 -21.45
N HIS A 188 5.66 -7.49 -20.96
CA HIS A 188 4.67 -6.63 -21.64
C HIS A 188 5.32 -5.46 -22.40
N GLY A 189 6.65 -5.48 -22.57
CA GLY A 189 7.40 -4.47 -23.30
C GLY A 189 7.54 -3.12 -22.58
N ILE A 190 7.30 -3.07 -21.26
CA ILE A 190 7.43 -1.89 -20.42
C ILE A 190 8.77 -1.97 -19.66
N THR A 191 9.87 -1.65 -20.35
CA THR A 191 11.22 -1.79 -19.78
C THR A 191 11.76 -0.50 -19.16
N ALA A 192 11.25 0.66 -19.58
CA ALA A 192 11.67 1.98 -19.08
C ALA A 192 10.44 2.84 -18.74
N PRO A 193 9.66 2.47 -17.70
CA PRO A 193 8.58 3.32 -17.23
C PRO A 193 9.16 4.67 -16.78
N ARG A 194 8.41 5.74 -17.05
CA ARG A 194 8.79 7.10 -16.62
C ARG A 194 8.62 7.28 -15.12
N THR A 195 7.49 6.81 -14.60
CA THR A 195 7.11 6.90 -13.19
C THR A 195 6.60 5.56 -12.73
N LEU A 196 6.95 5.17 -11.50
CA LEU A 196 6.44 3.99 -10.83
C LEU A 196 5.89 4.37 -9.46
N VAL A 197 4.57 4.40 -9.33
CA VAL A 197 3.88 4.68 -8.07
C VAL A 197 3.64 3.35 -7.35
N VAL A 198 4.11 3.23 -6.13
CA VAL A 198 3.92 2.05 -5.27
C VAL A 198 2.79 2.34 -4.29
N ALA A 199 1.57 1.91 -4.62
CA ALA A 199 0.43 1.96 -3.72
C ALA A 199 0.42 0.72 -2.82
N GLN A 200 0.70 0.90 -1.53
CA GLN A 200 0.99 -0.21 -0.61
C GLN A 200 0.46 0.08 0.80
N ASP A 201 0.24 -0.97 1.60
CA ASP A 201 0.00 -0.86 3.04
C ASP A 201 0.95 0.18 3.69
N PRO A 202 0.42 1.17 4.44
CA PRO A 202 1.21 2.24 5.04
C PRO A 202 2.44 1.76 5.81
N THR A 203 2.32 0.63 6.50
CA THR A 203 3.41 0.10 7.33
C THR A 203 4.56 -0.44 6.49
N MET A 204 4.30 -0.93 5.28
CA MET A 204 5.29 -1.58 4.41
C MET A 204 5.66 -0.74 3.18
N CYS A 205 5.06 0.45 3.01
CA CYS A 205 5.19 1.28 1.81
C CYS A 205 6.64 1.68 1.54
N ARG A 206 7.33 2.27 2.51
CA ARG A 206 8.74 2.68 2.36
C ARG A 206 9.66 1.52 2.00
N ARG A 207 9.50 0.35 2.63
CA ARG A 207 10.31 -0.83 2.31
C ARG A 207 10.04 -1.33 0.90
N THR A 208 8.77 -1.32 0.47
CA THR A 208 8.41 -1.75 -0.89
C THR A 208 8.97 -0.80 -1.94
N VAL A 209 8.92 0.52 -1.71
CA VAL A 209 9.60 1.52 -2.55
C VAL A 209 11.09 1.24 -2.65
N ALA A 210 11.77 0.97 -1.53
CA ALA A 210 13.19 0.64 -1.53
C ALA A 210 13.51 -0.70 -2.23
N SER A 211 12.60 -1.67 -2.21
CA SER A 211 12.71 -2.91 -3.02
C SER A 211 12.64 -2.60 -4.53
N PHE A 212 11.71 -1.75 -4.95
CA PHE A 212 11.63 -1.33 -6.36
C PHE A 212 12.88 -0.56 -6.78
N ALA A 213 13.36 0.38 -5.96
CA ALA A 213 14.60 1.11 -6.23
C ALA A 213 15.77 0.14 -6.47
N LYS A 214 15.95 -0.85 -5.59
CA LYS A 214 16.98 -1.89 -5.74
C LYS A 214 16.87 -2.65 -7.06
N VAL A 215 15.66 -3.08 -7.41
CA VAL A 215 15.40 -3.86 -8.62
C VAL A 215 15.75 -3.09 -9.90
N TYR A 216 15.55 -1.77 -9.93
CA TYR A 216 15.97 -0.94 -11.07
C TYR A 216 17.44 -0.49 -10.99
N GLU A 217 18.01 -0.32 -9.79
CA GLU A 217 19.46 -0.11 -9.61
C GLU A 217 20.29 -1.29 -10.13
N ASP A 218 19.80 -2.52 -9.94
CA ASP A 218 20.45 -3.74 -10.41
C ASP A 218 20.34 -3.95 -11.93
N ASP A 219 19.44 -3.23 -12.61
CA ASP A 219 19.27 -3.26 -14.06
C ASP A 219 19.82 -1.99 -14.73
N ALA A 220 21.15 -1.90 -14.79
CA ALA A 220 21.86 -0.78 -15.41
C ALA A 220 21.59 -0.60 -16.93
N ALA A 221 20.91 -1.55 -17.58
CA ALA A 221 20.56 -1.45 -19.00
C ALA A 221 19.32 -0.59 -19.24
N THR A 222 18.51 -0.34 -18.21
CA THR A 222 17.27 0.44 -18.30
C THR A 222 17.35 1.70 -17.45
N PRO A 223 16.89 2.87 -17.93
CA PRO A 223 16.75 4.05 -17.08
C PRO A 223 15.81 3.76 -15.91
N ALA A 224 16.24 4.10 -14.69
CA ALA A 224 15.41 3.94 -13.50
C ALA A 224 14.21 4.92 -13.54
N PRO A 225 12.98 4.46 -13.24
CA PRO A 225 11.82 5.35 -13.11
C PRO A 225 11.97 6.30 -11.91
N GLU A 226 11.20 7.38 -11.93
CA GLU A 226 10.87 8.08 -10.69
C GLU A 226 9.93 7.22 -9.85
N ILE A 227 10.40 6.76 -8.68
CA ILE A 227 9.64 5.86 -7.79
C ILE A 227 9.01 6.66 -6.65
N VAL A 228 7.70 6.57 -6.52
CA VAL A 228 6.92 7.33 -5.53
C VAL A 228 6.09 6.38 -4.66
N GLY A 229 6.06 6.62 -3.35
CA GLY A 229 5.23 5.85 -2.42
C GLY A 229 3.83 6.44 -2.27
N TRP A 230 2.81 5.59 -2.27
CA TRP A 230 1.41 5.97 -2.06
C TRP A 230 0.75 5.07 -0.99
N PRO A 231 0.86 5.42 0.30
CA PRO A 231 0.32 4.61 1.39
C PRO A 231 -1.20 4.73 1.60
N ALA A 232 -1.91 5.51 0.78
CA ALA A 232 -3.31 5.96 0.97
C ALA A 232 -3.56 6.87 2.20
N PHE A 233 -2.91 6.64 3.34
CA PHE A 233 -3.02 7.47 4.54
C PHE A 233 -1.80 7.28 5.47
N VAL A 234 -1.70 8.12 6.50
CA VAL A 234 -0.73 7.96 7.60
C VAL A 234 -1.48 7.48 8.84
N PRO A 235 -1.28 6.22 9.30
CA PRO A 235 -1.89 5.75 10.54
C PRO A 235 -1.47 6.62 11.71
N ARG A 236 -2.43 7.06 12.51
CA ARG A 236 -2.20 7.77 13.77
C ARG A 236 -2.94 7.07 14.90
N VAL A 237 -2.34 7.15 16.08
CA VAL A 237 -2.92 6.64 17.32
C VAL A 237 -2.98 7.75 18.36
N ARG A 238 -3.89 7.60 19.31
CA ARG A 238 -4.03 8.42 20.51
C ARG A 238 -4.26 7.54 21.73
N ALA A 239 -4.11 8.12 22.92
CA ALA A 239 -4.48 7.46 24.16
C ALA A 239 -6.01 7.21 24.22
N ALA A 240 -6.40 6.03 24.69
CA ALA A 240 -7.79 5.75 25.06
C ALA A 240 -8.20 6.62 26.25
N THR A 241 -9.26 7.41 26.11
CA THR A 241 -9.84 8.19 27.21
C THR A 241 -10.67 7.30 28.13
N THR A 242 -10.35 7.26 29.42
CA THR A 242 -11.03 6.45 30.46
C THR A 242 -12.44 6.97 30.85
N THR A 243 -13.21 7.51 29.91
CA THR A 243 -14.54 8.07 30.19
C THR A 243 -15.62 7.37 29.36
N ALA A 244 -16.16 6.27 29.89
CA ALA A 244 -17.58 6.11 30.24
C ALA A 244 -17.90 4.63 30.53
N THR A 245 -18.49 4.43 31.72
CA THR A 245 -19.41 3.35 32.15
C THR A 245 -19.81 2.29 31.13
N HIS A 246 -19.78 1.02 31.58
CA HIS A 246 -20.56 -0.11 31.04
C HIS A 246 -21.91 0.35 30.45
N ALA A 247 -21.97 0.55 29.14
CA ALA A 247 -23.18 0.36 28.37
C ALA A 247 -23.06 -1.03 27.74
N GLN A 248 -23.92 -1.94 28.18
CA GLN A 248 -24.01 -3.30 27.65
C GLN A 248 -24.20 -3.26 26.14
N LEU A 249 -23.25 -3.80 25.39
CA LEU A 249 -23.46 -4.25 24.02
C LEU A 249 -24.32 -5.53 24.04
N PRO A 250 -25.26 -5.72 23.09
CA PRO A 250 -26.04 -6.94 23.04
C PRO A 250 -25.14 -8.14 22.72
N SER A 251 -25.41 -9.24 23.42
CA SER A 251 -24.72 -10.53 23.39
C SER A 251 -24.20 -10.95 22.01
N GLN A 252 -22.88 -11.02 21.85
CA GLN A 252 -22.24 -11.80 20.80
C GLN A 252 -21.91 -13.20 21.33
N SER A 253 -22.13 -14.21 20.49
CA SER A 253 -21.99 -15.64 20.78
C SER A 253 -20.57 -16.05 21.20
N PRO A 254 -20.37 -17.17 21.93
CA PRO A 254 -19.14 -17.45 22.71
C PRO A 254 -17.87 -17.79 21.91
N GLN A 255 -17.85 -17.63 20.59
CA GLN A 255 -16.73 -18.07 19.74
C GLN A 255 -15.83 -16.93 19.21
N SER A 256 -16.18 -15.65 19.40
CA SER A 256 -15.34 -14.51 19.02
C SER A 256 -14.31 -14.09 20.07
N ALA A 257 -14.35 -14.68 21.27
CA ALA A 257 -13.55 -14.28 22.44
C ALA A 257 -12.05 -14.64 22.39
N ARG A 258 -11.46 -14.91 21.22
CA ARG A 258 -10.01 -15.19 21.06
C ARG A 258 -9.25 -14.17 20.20
N GLN A 259 -9.91 -13.09 19.74
CA GLN A 259 -9.28 -12.07 18.89
C GLN A 259 -9.16 -10.67 19.55
N ASP A 260 -9.71 -10.48 20.74
CA ASP A 260 -9.75 -9.18 21.43
C ASP A 260 -8.55 -8.90 22.35
N ASP A 261 -7.64 -9.87 22.53
CA ASP A 261 -6.51 -9.75 23.47
C ASP A 261 -5.49 -8.66 23.07
N GLY A 262 -5.49 -8.22 21.81
CA GLY A 262 -4.54 -7.22 21.29
C GLY A 262 -4.86 -5.76 21.62
N ASN A 263 -6.10 -5.45 22.05
CA ASN A 263 -6.50 -4.07 22.35
C ASN A 263 -6.11 -3.64 23.79
N ALA A 264 -5.82 -4.61 24.66
CA ALA A 264 -5.56 -4.36 26.08
C ALA A 264 -4.11 -3.91 26.39
N VAL A 265 -3.15 -4.16 25.49
CA VAL A 265 -1.72 -4.12 25.87
C VAL A 265 -1.15 -2.70 25.98
N ALA A 266 -1.69 -1.70 25.26
CA ALA A 266 -1.08 -0.37 25.19
C ALA A 266 -2.00 0.82 25.53
N GLY A 267 -3.32 0.63 25.68
CA GLY A 267 -4.25 1.76 25.89
C GLY A 267 -4.28 2.76 24.72
N LEU A 268 -4.00 2.28 23.51
CA LEU A 268 -4.00 3.06 22.27
C LEU A 268 -5.27 2.76 21.46
N VAL A 269 -5.77 3.79 20.78
CA VAL A 269 -6.82 3.68 19.76
C VAL A 269 -6.41 4.46 18.53
N TYR A 270 -6.93 4.08 17.36
CA TYR A 270 -6.69 4.85 16.15
C TYR A 270 -7.34 6.23 16.22
N GLU A 271 -6.71 7.19 15.57
CA GLU A 271 -7.41 8.34 15.01
C GLU A 271 -8.00 7.89 13.68
N GLU A 272 -9.32 8.01 13.53
CA GLU A 272 -10.03 7.53 12.35
C GLU A 272 -9.52 8.25 11.09
N PRO A 273 -9.04 7.52 10.06
CA PRO A 273 -8.59 8.12 8.82
C PRO A 273 -9.80 8.55 7.99
N GLU A 274 -10.09 9.86 7.98
CA GLU A 274 -11.22 10.45 7.25
C GLU A 274 -11.23 10.05 5.77
N GLU A 275 -10.05 9.89 5.16
CA GLU A 275 -9.91 9.55 3.75
C GLU A 275 -10.41 8.15 3.39
N LEU A 276 -10.38 7.22 4.35
CA LEU A 276 -10.82 5.82 4.16
C LEU A 276 -12.28 5.58 4.55
N GLY A 277 -12.87 6.51 5.29
CA GLY A 277 -14.23 6.40 5.80
C GLY A 277 -14.38 5.45 7.00
N PRO A 278 -15.61 5.32 7.54
CA PRO A 278 -15.86 4.66 8.83
C PRO A 278 -15.68 3.14 8.81
N ASP A 279 -15.68 2.51 7.62
CA ASP A 279 -15.54 1.07 7.44
C ASP A 279 -14.09 0.67 7.07
N ALA A 280 -13.09 1.49 7.42
CA ALA A 280 -11.70 1.28 7.01
C ALA A 280 -11.12 -0.08 7.41
N GLN A 281 -11.66 -0.72 8.44
CA GLN A 281 -11.26 -2.04 8.95
C GLN A 281 -9.73 -2.16 9.09
N LEU A 282 -9.17 -1.22 9.86
CA LEU A 282 -7.74 -1.18 10.15
C LEU A 282 -7.29 -2.45 10.88
N TRP A 283 -5.97 -2.64 10.96
CA TRP A 283 -5.40 -3.76 11.68
C TRP A 283 -5.82 -3.75 13.15
N PRO A 284 -5.96 -4.92 13.79
CA PRO A 284 -5.96 -4.98 15.25
C PRO A 284 -4.72 -4.28 15.82
N MET A 285 -4.86 -3.52 16.90
CA MET A 285 -3.78 -2.65 17.42
C MET A 285 -2.46 -3.41 17.64
N GLY A 286 -2.51 -4.59 18.29
CA GLY A 286 -1.31 -5.41 18.49
C GLY A 286 -0.61 -5.83 17.18
N ARG A 287 -1.39 -6.12 16.13
CA ARG A 287 -0.83 -6.42 14.80
C ARG A 287 -0.14 -5.20 14.20
N PHE A 288 -0.78 -4.04 14.28
CA PHE A 288 -0.20 -2.80 13.77
C PHE A 288 1.10 -2.43 14.47
N LEU A 289 1.14 -2.50 15.80
CA LEU A 289 2.37 -2.24 16.55
C LEU A 289 3.47 -3.24 16.17
N GLY A 290 3.13 -4.53 15.99
CA GLY A 290 4.08 -5.54 15.51
C GLY A 290 4.61 -5.26 14.10
N LEU A 291 3.77 -4.78 13.18
CA LEU A 291 4.19 -4.37 11.83
C LEU A 291 5.14 -3.17 11.92
N VAL A 292 4.73 -2.08 12.59
CA VAL A 292 5.53 -0.85 12.75
C VAL A 292 6.88 -1.14 13.40
N ALA A 293 6.90 -1.93 14.49
CA ALA A 293 8.13 -2.32 15.19
C ALA A 293 9.05 -3.20 14.33
N GLY A 294 8.47 -4.06 13.48
CA GLY A 294 9.23 -4.97 12.62
C GLY A 294 9.86 -4.31 11.39
N GLU A 295 9.34 -3.15 10.94
CA GLU A 295 9.80 -2.50 9.71
C GLU A 295 11.06 -1.66 9.87
N VAL A 296 11.23 -0.95 11.01
CA VAL A 296 12.42 -0.12 11.23
C VAL A 296 13.72 -0.93 11.14
N PRO A 297 13.89 -2.09 11.82
CA PRO A 297 15.10 -2.88 11.72
C PRO A 297 15.37 -3.40 10.30
N ARG A 298 14.32 -3.67 9.51
CA ARG A 298 14.47 -4.09 8.12
C ARG A 298 15.00 -2.95 7.25
N LEU A 299 14.61 -1.70 7.53
CA LEU A 299 15.01 -0.53 6.76
C LEU A 299 16.42 -0.02 7.09
N ARG A 300 17.01 -0.41 8.23
CA ARG A 300 18.38 -0.04 8.57
C ARG A 300 19.37 -0.53 7.51
N ASP A 301 20.30 0.33 7.13
CA ASP A 301 21.46 -0.06 6.33
C ASP A 301 22.63 -0.40 7.26
N ASP A 302 22.50 -1.53 7.95
CA ASP A 302 23.52 -2.12 8.82
C ASP A 302 23.59 -3.65 8.61
N GLY A 303 24.45 -4.36 9.34
CA GLY A 303 24.62 -5.81 9.19
C GLY A 303 23.37 -6.66 9.48
N GLY A 304 22.34 -6.11 10.15
CA GLY A 304 21.09 -6.80 10.47
C GLY A 304 19.92 -6.45 9.55
N GLY A 305 19.98 -5.29 8.89
CA GLY A 305 18.91 -4.79 8.03
C GLY A 305 18.96 -5.30 6.58
N TYR A 306 18.04 -4.79 5.76
CA TYR A 306 17.86 -5.27 4.38
C TYR A 306 18.63 -4.44 3.36
N GLY A 307 19.24 -3.33 3.76
CA GLY A 307 20.06 -2.48 2.89
C GLY A 307 21.37 -3.15 2.43
N PRO A 308 22.17 -2.46 1.59
CA PRO A 308 23.43 -2.97 1.04
C PRO A 308 24.46 -3.43 2.07
N LYS A 309 24.51 -2.85 3.27
CA LYS A 309 25.43 -3.28 4.35
C LYS A 309 24.96 -4.53 5.09
N GLY A 310 23.73 -4.96 4.86
CA GLY A 310 23.11 -6.13 5.47
C GLY A 310 22.79 -7.19 4.43
N ARG A 311 21.49 -7.47 4.25
CA ARG A 311 21.03 -8.53 3.34
C ARG A 311 21.02 -8.14 1.86
N GLY A 312 21.14 -6.85 1.52
CA GLY A 312 21.14 -6.38 0.13
C GLY A 312 19.82 -6.58 -0.62
N PHE A 313 18.70 -6.70 0.09
CA PHE A 313 17.37 -6.90 -0.50
C PHE A 313 16.69 -5.61 -0.95
N ILE A 314 17.08 -4.47 -0.39
CA ILE A 314 16.53 -3.15 -0.72
C ILE A 314 17.67 -2.14 -0.95
N ALA A 315 17.36 -1.03 -1.61
CA ALA A 315 18.25 0.11 -1.71
C ALA A 315 18.49 0.70 -0.32
N SER A 316 19.58 1.45 -0.15
CA SER A 316 19.88 2.10 1.12
C SER A 316 18.76 3.05 1.52
N VAL A 317 18.32 2.99 2.78
CA VAL A 317 17.35 3.91 3.36
C VAL A 317 18.00 4.64 4.53
N ASP A 318 17.92 5.96 4.51
CA ASP A 318 18.33 6.78 5.65
C ASP A 318 17.21 6.76 6.71
N VAL A 319 17.48 6.14 7.86
CA VAL A 319 16.57 6.07 9.00
C VAL A 319 16.94 7.18 9.98
N PRO A 320 16.11 8.23 10.14
CA PRO A 320 16.46 9.36 11.00
C PRO A 320 16.63 8.96 12.46
N ALA A 321 17.55 9.64 13.17
CA ALA A 321 17.80 9.40 14.59
C ALA A 321 16.57 9.58 15.50
N GLU A 322 15.58 10.39 15.08
CA GLU A 322 14.29 10.49 15.76
C GLU A 322 13.46 9.20 15.63
N VAL A 323 13.43 8.60 14.45
CA VAL A 323 12.73 7.33 14.21
C VAL A 323 13.39 6.20 15.00
N GLU A 324 14.73 6.19 15.08
CA GLU A 324 15.46 5.21 15.91
C GLU A 324 15.11 5.32 17.39
N ARG A 325 15.10 6.54 17.95
CA ARG A 325 14.68 6.78 19.35
C ARG A 325 13.23 6.36 19.58
N SER A 326 12.32 6.72 18.67
CA SER A 326 10.92 6.28 18.75
C SER A 326 10.79 4.76 18.68
N TRP A 327 11.59 4.08 17.85
CA TRP A 327 11.60 2.63 17.78
C TRP A 327 12.09 1.98 19.08
N GLU A 328 13.10 2.54 19.75
CA GLU A 328 13.54 2.07 21.06
C GLU A 328 12.43 2.17 22.12
N VAL A 329 11.69 3.30 22.14
CA VAL A 329 10.53 3.47 23.02
C VAL A 329 9.47 2.41 22.74
N LEU A 330 9.08 2.23 21.46
CA LEU A 330 8.09 1.23 21.07
C LEU A 330 8.53 -0.18 21.45
N ARG A 331 9.77 -0.57 21.10
CA ARG A 331 10.32 -1.90 21.43
C ARG A 331 10.33 -2.15 22.93
N SER A 332 10.78 -1.18 23.74
CA SER A 332 10.81 -1.34 25.20
C SER A 332 9.42 -1.57 25.80
N CYS A 333 8.38 -1.00 25.20
CA CYS A 333 7.00 -1.22 25.61
C CYS A 333 6.47 -2.61 25.20
N ILE A 334 6.84 -3.09 24.01
CA ILE A 334 6.46 -4.42 23.53
C ILE A 334 7.20 -5.51 24.32
N ASP A 335 8.53 -5.42 24.43
CA ASP A 335 9.36 -6.40 25.15
C ASP A 335 9.06 -6.40 26.67
N GLY A 336 8.67 -5.25 27.24
CA GLY A 336 8.23 -5.14 28.62
C GLY A 336 6.86 -5.80 28.90
N ALA A 337 6.04 -5.97 27.87
CA ALA A 337 4.79 -6.74 27.94
C ALA A 337 5.04 -8.25 27.82
N ASP A 338 6.16 -8.68 27.22
CA ASP A 338 6.62 -10.07 27.07
C ASP A 338 7.16 -10.72 28.36
N GLY A 339 6.83 -10.15 29.54
CA GLY A 339 6.80 -10.90 30.80
C GLY A 339 5.74 -12.00 30.86
N LEU A 340 4.92 -12.16 29.80
CA LEU A 340 4.02 -13.29 29.59
C LEU A 340 4.28 -13.93 28.21
N ARG A 341 5.30 -14.79 28.14
CA ARG A 341 5.32 -15.91 27.19
C ARG A 341 4.52 -17.09 27.74
#